data_AF-A0A507CW17-F1
#
_entry.id   AF-A0A507CW17-F1
#
_cell.length_a   1.000
_cell.length_b   1.000
_cell.length_c   1.000
_cell.angle_alpha   90.00
_cell.angle_beta   90.00
_cell.angle_gamma   90.00
#
_symmetry.space_group_name_H-M   'P 1'
#
loop_
_entity.id
_entity.type
_entity.pdbx_description
1 polymer ?
#
loop_
_entity_poly.entity_id
_entity_poly.type
_entity_poly.pdbx_seq_one_letter_code
_entity_poly.pdbx_strand_id
1 'polypeptide(L)'
;MATFVNVGNSEFKPLPTTPTARITGVHESLLQECEKDIIWYRDNFFGKAHLNFLCLDSPRGPLAISIIHDDEQFRALVRTTQGSERLSIAASSVPASWWRKLFGLGPSMQSVMYSISRNIPVPLLKLCKDAGLPNELLSMEERQVIRSYKFGVTYLAPGQSMEEEMFMNRMENVSPAFRQFLTFLGETIELRGWKGYRAGLDVSGTNNTGTHSVYTKWQGYEVMFHVSTLLPFNPADRQQLERKRHIGNDIVMIVFSESDLPFNLSTVTSHQNHIIAVVKPEGEGYKLTVCPKNGVPPFTPELPEPCQFSKDAVSRDFFLHKLVNGERAAYKAPSFAPKISRTRSVLLYEVASKFLK
;
A
#
# COMPACT_ATOMS: atom_id res chain seq x y z
N MET A 1 -31.89 -1.04 -4.59
CA MET A 1 -31.14 -2.30 -4.37
C MET A 1 -30.88 -2.44 -2.89
N ALA A 2 -31.11 -3.60 -2.28
CA ALA A 2 -30.83 -3.80 -0.86
C ALA A 2 -29.32 -3.70 -0.60
N THR A 3 -28.91 -2.82 0.33
CA THR A 3 -27.51 -2.63 0.71
C THR A 3 -27.03 -3.78 1.61
N PHE A 4 -25.99 -4.49 1.19
CA PHE A 4 -25.37 -5.61 1.93
C PHE A 4 -24.64 -5.19 3.21
N VAL A 5 -24.47 -3.89 3.38
CA VAL A 5 -23.82 -3.27 4.51
C VAL A 5 -24.75 -2.21 5.08
N ASN A 6 -24.76 -2.10 6.40
CA ASN A 6 -25.34 -0.97 7.11
C ASN A 6 -24.19 -0.10 7.60
N VAL A 7 -24.14 1.15 7.13
CA VAL A 7 -23.10 2.09 7.54
C VAL A 7 -23.41 2.72 8.90
N GLY A 8 -24.66 2.90 9.31
CA GLY A 8 -25.01 3.59 10.55
C GLY A 8 -24.19 4.88 10.77
N ASN A 9 -23.56 5.00 11.95
CA ASN A 9 -22.62 6.08 12.31
C ASN A 9 -21.15 5.71 12.03
N SER A 10 -20.89 4.71 11.19
CA SER A 10 -19.55 4.22 10.88
C SER A 10 -18.71 5.24 10.11
N GLU A 11 -17.40 5.16 10.30
CA GLU A 11 -16.42 5.90 9.49
C GLU A 11 -16.18 5.25 8.12
N PHE A 12 -16.73 4.05 7.87
CA PHE A 12 -16.60 3.33 6.61
C PHE A 12 -17.74 3.68 5.65
N LYS A 13 -17.41 3.91 4.37
CA LYS A 13 -18.39 4.22 3.32
C LYS A 13 -18.16 3.36 2.08
N PRO A 14 -19.20 2.77 1.48
CA PRO A 14 -19.07 2.02 0.24
C PRO A 14 -18.47 2.86 -0.89
N LEU A 15 -17.53 2.29 -1.63
CA LEU A 15 -17.07 2.88 -2.89
C LEU A 15 -18.20 2.89 -3.91
N PRO A 16 -18.25 3.91 -4.79
CA PRO A 16 -19.14 3.88 -5.94
C PRO A 16 -18.74 2.78 -6.92
N THR A 17 -19.72 2.30 -7.67
CA THR A 17 -19.52 1.44 -8.84
C THR A 17 -19.57 2.28 -10.12
N THR A 18 -18.85 1.83 -11.14
CA THR A 18 -18.76 2.49 -12.44
C THR A 18 -19.32 1.57 -13.54
N PRO A 19 -20.34 1.97 -14.31
CA PRO A 19 -20.92 1.15 -15.39
C PRO A 19 -19.95 0.77 -16.52
N THR A 20 -18.92 1.58 -16.76
CA THR A 20 -17.89 1.34 -17.78
C THR A 20 -16.71 0.50 -17.26
N ALA A 21 -16.56 0.35 -15.95
CA ALA A 21 -15.51 -0.48 -15.38
C ALA A 21 -15.76 -1.96 -15.70
N ARG A 22 -14.67 -2.72 -15.83
CA ARG A 22 -14.70 -4.15 -16.16
C ARG A 22 -13.71 -4.88 -15.28
N ILE A 23 -13.99 -6.16 -15.05
CA ILE A 23 -13.05 -7.06 -14.41
C ILE A 23 -12.07 -7.50 -15.47
N THR A 24 -10.83 -7.05 -15.32
CA THR A 24 -9.74 -7.38 -16.24
C THR A 24 -8.54 -7.89 -15.45
N GLY A 25 -7.72 -8.71 -16.10
CA GLY A 25 -6.40 -9.05 -15.58
C GLY A 25 -5.52 -7.80 -15.46
N VAL A 26 -4.43 -7.92 -14.70
CA VAL A 26 -3.58 -6.78 -14.39
C VAL A 26 -2.46 -6.64 -15.41
N HIS A 27 -2.37 -5.49 -16.10
CA HIS A 27 -1.26 -5.23 -17.03
C HIS A 27 -0.41 -3.97 -16.72
N GLU A 28 -0.93 -2.93 -16.06
CA GLU A 28 -0.16 -1.66 -15.95
C GLU A 28 -0.12 -0.96 -14.58
N SER A 29 -1.04 -1.21 -13.64
CA SER A 29 -1.15 -0.39 -12.40
C SER A 29 -0.63 -1.00 -11.09
N LEU A 30 0.26 -2.01 -11.14
CA LEU A 30 0.78 -2.67 -9.93
C LEU A 30 1.97 -1.98 -9.28
N LEU A 31 2.67 -1.11 -9.99
CA LEU A 31 3.88 -0.49 -9.46
C LEU A 31 3.52 0.52 -8.37
N GLN A 32 4.16 0.38 -7.21
CA GLN A 32 4.10 1.37 -6.14
C GLN A 32 4.75 2.68 -6.58
N GLU A 33 4.38 3.79 -5.96
CA GLU A 33 5.04 5.07 -6.24
C GLU A 33 6.56 5.02 -6.00
N CYS A 34 7.02 4.32 -4.95
CA CYS A 34 8.44 4.11 -4.69
C CYS A 34 9.11 3.24 -5.78
N GLU A 35 8.44 2.23 -6.31
CA GLU A 35 8.98 1.42 -7.42
C GLU A 35 9.11 2.24 -8.70
N LYS A 36 8.10 3.07 -8.99
CA LYS A 36 8.15 4.02 -10.09
C LYS A 36 9.29 5.03 -9.92
N ASP A 37 9.59 5.47 -8.68
CA ASP A 37 10.70 6.38 -8.39
C ASP A 37 12.05 5.71 -8.64
N ILE A 38 12.20 4.45 -8.22
CA ILE A 38 13.40 3.63 -8.46
C ILE A 38 13.63 3.47 -9.97
N ILE A 39 12.60 3.08 -10.72
CA ILE A 39 12.68 2.92 -12.18
C ILE A 39 13.07 4.25 -12.82
N TRP A 40 12.41 5.34 -12.44
CA TRP A 40 12.71 6.66 -13.00
C TRP A 40 14.13 7.12 -12.69
N TYR A 41 14.63 6.87 -11.48
CA TYR A 41 16.01 7.19 -11.11
C TYR A 41 17.01 6.35 -11.89
N ARG A 42 16.75 5.05 -12.08
CA ARG A 42 17.58 4.15 -12.89
C ARG A 42 17.67 4.60 -14.33
N ASP A 43 16.54 4.90 -14.95
CA ASP A 43 16.46 5.24 -16.37
C ASP A 43 17.08 6.61 -16.67
N ASN A 44 16.95 7.57 -15.75
CA ASN A 44 17.30 8.96 -16.03
C ASN A 44 18.61 9.43 -15.40
N PHE A 45 19.08 8.80 -14.31
CA PHE A 45 20.23 9.31 -13.54
C PHE A 45 21.31 8.25 -13.31
N PHE A 46 20.93 7.02 -12.95
CA PHE A 46 21.88 6.00 -12.57
C PHE A 46 22.80 5.62 -13.75
N GLY A 47 24.11 5.54 -13.51
CA GLY A 47 25.12 5.32 -14.56
C GLY A 47 25.37 6.52 -15.48
N LYS A 48 24.65 7.65 -15.31
CA LYS A 48 24.83 8.89 -16.07
C LYS A 48 25.45 9.98 -15.19
N ALA A 49 26.19 10.91 -15.80
CA ALA A 49 26.73 12.05 -15.09
C ALA A 49 25.59 12.98 -14.64
N HIS A 50 25.40 13.12 -13.33
CA HIS A 50 24.37 13.98 -12.73
C HIS A 50 24.86 14.55 -11.40
N LEU A 51 24.18 15.58 -10.90
CA LEU A 51 24.50 16.23 -9.64
C LEU A 51 23.56 15.75 -8.54
N ASN A 52 24.09 15.53 -7.35
CA ASN A 52 23.31 15.21 -6.17
C ASN A 52 23.51 16.26 -5.09
N PHE A 53 22.41 16.70 -4.49
CA PHE A 53 22.39 17.68 -3.42
C PHE A 53 21.71 17.07 -2.21
N LEU A 54 22.29 17.27 -1.04
CA LEU A 54 21.77 16.75 0.22
C LEU A 54 21.53 17.90 1.20
N CYS A 55 20.55 17.74 2.06
CA CYS A 55 20.28 18.64 3.17
C CYS A 55 19.78 17.82 4.37
N LEU A 56 20.42 18.01 5.52
CA LEU A 56 20.01 17.37 6.77
C LEU A 56 18.86 18.11 7.43
N ASP A 57 19.03 19.41 7.58
CA ASP A 57 18.12 20.27 8.34
C ASP A 57 17.45 21.28 7.40
N SER A 58 16.21 20.97 7.03
CA SER A 58 15.32 21.89 6.34
C SER A 58 13.97 21.97 7.06
N PRO A 59 13.14 22.99 6.79
CA PRO A 59 11.77 23.04 7.33
C PRO A 59 10.90 21.82 6.99
N ARG A 60 11.29 21.01 5.98
CA ARG A 60 10.61 19.78 5.55
C ARG A 60 11.31 18.50 6.03
N GLY A 61 12.33 18.62 6.88
CA GLY A 61 13.22 17.53 7.29
C GLY A 61 14.37 17.29 6.30
N PRO A 62 15.02 16.12 6.35
CA PRO A 62 16.12 15.79 5.44
C PRO A 62 15.64 15.63 3.99
N LEU A 63 16.49 16.04 3.05
CA LEU A 63 16.21 16.09 1.61
C LEU A 63 17.38 15.55 0.80
N ALA A 64 17.07 14.91 -0.32
CA ALA A 64 18.05 14.55 -1.35
C ALA A 64 17.50 14.94 -2.73
N ILE A 65 18.31 15.61 -3.54
CA ILE A 65 17.91 16.06 -4.88
C ILE A 65 18.93 15.58 -5.90
N SER A 66 18.47 14.82 -6.88
CA SER A 66 19.28 14.45 -8.04
C SER A 66 18.86 15.31 -9.23
N ILE A 67 19.80 15.96 -9.90
CA ILE A 67 19.53 16.81 -11.07
C ILE A 67 20.44 16.38 -12.22
N ILE A 68 19.85 16.14 -13.39
CA ILE A 68 20.55 15.88 -14.63
C ILE A 68 20.09 16.87 -15.69
N HIS A 69 21.03 17.25 -16.56
CA HIS A 69 20.76 18.05 -17.75
C HIS A 69 20.99 17.16 -18.96
N ASP A 70 19.97 17.00 -19.80
CA ASP A 70 20.13 16.51 -21.17
C ASP A 70 20.07 17.70 -22.15
N ASP A 71 20.10 17.46 -23.46
CA ASP A 71 20.17 18.53 -24.46
C ASP A 71 18.92 19.44 -24.51
N GLU A 72 17.78 19.00 -23.99
CA GLU A 72 16.50 19.70 -24.11
C GLU A 72 15.95 20.19 -22.77
N GLN A 73 16.27 19.50 -21.68
CA GLN A 73 15.64 19.71 -20.38
C GLN A 73 16.54 19.39 -19.18
N PHE A 74 16.23 20.07 -18.08
CA PHE A 74 16.68 19.66 -16.76
C PHE A 74 15.63 18.74 -16.13
N ARG A 75 16.08 17.59 -15.63
CA ARG A 75 15.24 16.67 -14.84
C ARG A 75 15.73 16.65 -13.40
N ALA A 76 14.80 16.66 -12.45
CA ALA A 76 15.11 16.59 -11.03
C ALA A 76 14.26 15.53 -10.31
N LEU A 77 14.90 14.72 -9.48
CA LEU A 77 14.25 13.88 -8.47
C LEU A 77 14.41 14.53 -7.11
N VAL A 78 13.33 15.10 -6.57
CA VAL A 78 13.34 15.70 -5.23
C VAL A 78 12.78 14.71 -4.22
N ARG A 79 13.63 14.16 -3.36
CA ARG A 79 13.25 13.22 -2.31
C ARG A 79 13.03 13.98 -1.00
N THR A 80 11.82 13.86 -0.47
CA THR A 80 11.41 14.50 0.79
C THR A 80 10.88 13.48 1.78
N THR A 81 10.69 13.88 3.03
CA THR A 81 10.04 13.06 4.07
C THR A 81 8.60 12.68 3.74
N GLN A 82 7.93 13.38 2.81
CA GLN A 82 6.54 13.12 2.42
C GLN A 82 6.39 12.30 1.13
N GLY A 83 7.49 12.06 0.42
CA GLY A 83 7.49 11.38 -0.88
C GLY A 83 8.55 11.95 -1.82
N SER A 84 8.52 11.50 -3.07
CA SER A 84 9.40 12.03 -4.13
C SER A 84 8.59 12.86 -5.12
N GLU A 85 9.19 13.92 -5.64
CA GLU A 85 8.65 14.73 -6.72
C GLU A 85 9.57 14.56 -7.94
N ARG A 86 9.00 14.14 -9.08
CA ARG A 86 9.70 14.05 -10.37
C ARG A 86 9.38 15.29 -11.17
N LEU A 87 10.39 16.11 -11.41
CA LEU A 87 10.23 17.42 -12.02
C LEU A 87 11.06 17.51 -13.31
N SER A 88 10.57 18.26 -14.29
CA SER A 88 11.27 18.50 -15.54
C SER A 88 10.96 19.89 -16.06
N ILE A 89 11.96 20.56 -16.64
CA ILE A 89 11.83 21.90 -17.20
C ILE A 89 12.70 22.04 -18.43
N ALA A 90 12.18 22.67 -19.49
CA ALA A 90 12.94 22.94 -20.70
C ALA A 90 14.14 23.83 -20.40
N ALA A 91 15.33 23.47 -20.89
CA ALA A 91 16.55 24.22 -20.63
C ALA A 91 16.46 25.68 -21.12
N SER A 92 15.73 25.91 -22.21
CA SER A 92 15.44 27.23 -22.78
C SER A 92 14.61 28.15 -21.87
N SER A 93 13.82 27.58 -20.96
CA SER A 93 12.98 28.34 -20.04
C SER A 93 13.69 28.77 -18.75
N VAL A 94 14.93 28.31 -18.54
CA VAL A 94 15.71 28.67 -17.35
C VAL A 94 16.49 29.96 -17.62
N PRO A 95 16.30 31.02 -16.81
CA PRO A 95 16.99 32.27 -17.02
C PRO A 95 18.50 32.12 -16.73
N ALA A 96 19.33 32.46 -17.71
CA ALA A 96 20.77 32.60 -17.51
C ALA A 96 21.15 34.09 -17.43
N SER A 97 21.97 34.44 -16.44
CA SER A 97 22.50 35.80 -16.30
C SER A 97 23.28 36.22 -17.55
N TRP A 98 23.21 37.51 -17.91
CA TRP A 98 23.80 38.05 -19.13
C TRP A 98 25.29 37.70 -19.30
N TRP A 99 26.07 37.80 -18.23
CA TRP A 99 27.50 37.49 -18.23
C TRP A 99 27.77 36.01 -18.49
N ARG A 100 26.97 35.09 -17.93
CA ARG A 100 27.10 33.65 -18.20
C ARG A 100 26.86 33.34 -19.67
N LYS A 101 25.82 33.93 -20.25
CA LYS A 101 25.53 33.82 -21.69
C LYS A 101 26.69 34.32 -22.54
N LEU A 102 27.27 35.47 -22.19
CA LEU A 102 28.41 36.05 -22.89
C LEU A 102 29.65 35.13 -22.89
N PHE A 103 29.87 34.38 -21.80
CA PHE A 103 30.94 33.38 -21.69
C PHE A 103 30.54 31.98 -22.20
N GLY A 104 29.40 31.83 -22.89
CA GLY A 104 28.93 30.53 -23.37
C GLY A 104 28.53 29.55 -22.24
N LEU A 105 28.37 30.05 -21.02
CA LEU A 105 27.95 29.26 -19.86
C LEU A 105 26.43 29.21 -19.78
N GLY A 106 25.89 28.01 -19.54
CA GLY A 106 24.47 27.81 -19.25
C GLY A 106 24.00 28.46 -17.92
N PRO A 107 22.71 28.30 -17.58
CA PRO A 107 22.14 28.83 -16.33
C PRO A 107 22.88 28.30 -15.10
N SER A 108 22.84 29.06 -14.01
CA SER A 108 23.39 28.58 -12.73
C SER A 108 22.50 27.49 -12.16
N MET A 109 23.07 26.56 -11.38
CA MET A 109 22.29 25.51 -10.74
C MET A 109 21.23 26.07 -9.78
N GLN A 110 21.49 27.21 -9.14
CA GLN A 110 20.49 27.92 -8.34
C GLN A 110 19.29 28.35 -9.19
N SER A 111 19.53 28.93 -10.38
CA SER A 111 18.45 29.29 -11.30
C SER A 111 17.67 28.07 -11.75
N VAL A 112 18.36 26.96 -12.06
CA VAL A 112 17.71 25.70 -12.43
C VAL A 112 16.79 25.24 -11.30
N MET A 113 17.27 25.16 -10.06
CA MET A 113 16.46 24.73 -8.91
C MET A 113 15.26 25.63 -8.65
N TYR A 114 15.42 26.96 -8.70
CA TYR A 114 14.31 27.91 -8.51
C TYR A 114 13.28 27.86 -9.63
N SER A 115 13.71 27.61 -10.87
CA SER A 115 12.81 27.42 -12.00
C SER A 115 12.09 26.07 -11.94
N ILE A 116 12.73 25.02 -11.42
CA ILE A 116 12.14 23.69 -11.24
C ILE A 116 11.07 23.70 -10.13
N SER A 117 11.37 24.26 -8.97
CA SER A 117 10.41 24.38 -7.87
C SER A 117 10.85 25.42 -6.85
N ARG A 118 9.94 26.35 -6.52
CA ARG A 118 10.15 27.36 -5.47
C ARG A 118 10.18 26.77 -4.07
N ASN A 119 9.74 25.53 -3.90
CA ASN A 119 9.68 24.85 -2.60
C ASN A 119 11.01 24.18 -2.21
N ILE A 120 12.04 24.27 -3.06
CA ILE A 120 13.38 23.74 -2.78
C ILE A 120 14.16 24.76 -1.93
N PRO A 121 14.69 24.38 -0.74
CA PRO A 121 15.47 25.26 0.11
C PRO A 121 16.92 25.38 -0.40
N VAL A 122 17.11 26.00 -1.58
CA VAL A 122 18.39 26.09 -2.29
C VAL A 122 19.58 26.49 -1.39
N PRO A 123 19.47 27.48 -0.48
CA PRO A 123 20.60 27.88 0.37
C PRO A 123 21.08 26.81 1.36
N LEU A 124 20.24 25.82 1.69
CA LEU A 124 20.56 24.76 2.66
C LEU A 124 21.12 23.50 1.99
N LEU A 125 21.10 23.45 0.65
CA LEU A 125 21.56 22.30 -0.12
C LEU A 125 23.09 22.29 -0.22
N LYS A 126 23.68 21.12 0.02
CA LYS A 126 25.12 20.87 -0.18
C LYS A 126 25.31 19.91 -1.34
N LEU A 127 26.15 20.28 -2.31
CA LEU A 127 26.53 19.41 -3.42
C LEU A 127 27.36 18.24 -2.88
N CYS A 128 26.95 17.01 -3.18
CA CYS A 128 27.71 15.80 -2.90
C CYS A 128 28.23 15.20 -4.21
N LYS A 129 29.55 14.95 -4.26
CA LYS A 129 30.24 14.37 -5.42
C LYS A 129 30.71 12.93 -5.19
N ASP A 130 30.35 12.34 -4.05
CA ASP A 130 30.73 10.99 -3.71
C ASP A 130 30.07 9.98 -4.67
N ALA A 131 30.89 9.13 -5.29
CA ALA A 131 30.45 8.15 -6.28
C ALA A 131 29.57 7.02 -5.67
N GLY A 132 29.62 6.83 -4.35
CA GLY A 132 28.79 5.87 -3.62
C GLY A 132 27.36 6.34 -3.37
N LEU A 133 27.08 7.64 -3.45
CA LEU A 133 25.76 8.20 -3.11
C LEU A 133 24.62 7.66 -4.00
N PRO A 134 24.75 7.54 -5.34
CA PRO A 134 23.69 6.99 -6.18
C PRO A 134 23.25 5.57 -5.77
N ASN A 135 24.21 4.72 -5.37
CA ASN A 135 23.91 3.36 -4.90
C ASN A 135 23.17 3.38 -3.56
N GLU A 136 23.57 4.26 -2.63
CA GLU A 136 22.89 4.38 -1.35
C GLU A 136 21.45 4.91 -1.53
N LEU A 137 21.24 5.90 -2.40
CA LEU A 137 19.90 6.42 -2.69
C LEU A 137 18.98 5.33 -3.25
N LEU A 138 19.46 4.51 -4.18
CA LEU A 138 18.72 3.35 -4.68
C LEU A 138 18.41 2.35 -3.56
N SER A 139 19.41 1.96 -2.78
CA SER A 139 19.24 1.03 -1.66
C SER A 139 18.22 1.54 -0.63
N MET A 140 18.21 2.85 -0.37
CA MET A 140 17.26 3.50 0.52
C MET A 140 15.82 3.44 -0.03
N GLU A 141 15.64 3.61 -1.35
CA GLU A 141 14.33 3.51 -2.00
C GLU A 141 13.85 2.06 -2.06
N GLU A 142 14.73 1.11 -2.36
CA GLU A 142 14.42 -0.33 -2.36
C GLU A 142 13.94 -0.82 -1.00
N ARG A 143 14.54 -0.34 0.09
CA ARG A 143 14.11 -0.62 1.48
C ARG A 143 12.68 -0.15 1.80
N GLN A 144 12.12 0.77 1.01
CA GLN A 144 10.76 1.28 1.18
C GLN A 144 9.73 0.51 0.34
N VAL A 145 10.16 -0.39 -0.55
CA VAL A 145 9.24 -1.19 -1.38
C VAL A 145 8.59 -2.26 -0.52
N ILE A 146 7.26 -2.22 -0.43
CA ILE A 146 6.49 -3.22 0.30
C ILE A 146 6.31 -4.42 -0.62
N ARG A 147 6.84 -5.58 -0.21
CA ARG A 147 6.76 -6.84 -0.98
C ARG A 147 5.79 -7.86 -0.39
N SER A 148 5.22 -7.57 0.77
CA SER A 148 4.38 -8.51 1.50
C SER A 148 3.17 -7.81 2.10
N TYR A 149 2.01 -8.44 2.02
CA TYR A 149 0.74 -7.95 2.54
C TYR A 149 0.12 -8.95 3.51
N LYS A 150 -0.69 -8.43 4.43
CA LYS A 150 -1.46 -9.25 5.36
C LYS A 150 -2.90 -8.77 5.41
N PHE A 151 -3.84 -9.69 5.21
CA PHE A 151 -5.27 -9.37 5.17
C PHE A 151 -6.05 -10.24 6.15
N GLY A 152 -6.93 -9.61 6.93
CA GLY A 152 -7.84 -10.33 7.80
C GLY A 152 -8.95 -10.97 6.99
N VAL A 153 -9.37 -12.18 7.34
CA VAL A 153 -10.52 -12.86 6.72
C VAL A 153 -11.46 -13.31 7.80
N THR A 154 -12.70 -12.85 7.76
CA THR A 154 -13.76 -13.22 8.69
C THR A 154 -14.93 -13.86 7.95
N TYR A 155 -15.66 -14.70 8.67
CA TYR A 155 -16.87 -15.35 8.20
C TYR A 155 -18.06 -14.75 8.96
N LEU A 156 -19.04 -14.18 8.24
CA LEU A 156 -20.31 -13.70 8.78
C LEU A 156 -21.40 -14.72 8.40
N ALA A 157 -21.75 -15.55 9.37
CA ALA A 157 -22.66 -16.67 9.19
C ALA A 157 -24.12 -16.20 9.03
N PRO A 158 -25.04 -17.07 8.56
CA PRO A 158 -26.46 -16.77 8.50
C PRO A 158 -27.01 -16.24 9.83
N GLY A 159 -27.75 -15.14 9.77
CA GLY A 159 -28.36 -14.49 10.95
C GLY A 159 -27.44 -13.59 11.76
N GLN A 160 -26.15 -13.52 11.45
CA GLN A 160 -25.21 -12.59 12.10
C GLN A 160 -25.17 -11.23 11.41
N SER A 161 -24.80 -10.17 12.12
CA SER A 161 -24.65 -8.82 11.57
C SER A 161 -23.51 -7.98 12.17
N MET A 162 -22.81 -8.50 13.20
CA MET A 162 -21.84 -7.74 14.00
C MET A 162 -20.42 -8.33 13.96
N GLU A 163 -19.42 -7.47 14.19
CA GLU A 163 -17.99 -7.85 14.28
C GLU A 163 -17.71 -9.00 15.27
N GLU A 164 -18.23 -8.88 16.49
CA GLU A 164 -17.99 -9.86 17.57
C GLU A 164 -18.48 -11.27 17.18
N GLU A 165 -19.62 -11.36 16.50
CA GLU A 165 -20.20 -12.63 16.07
C GLU A 165 -19.29 -13.38 15.07
N MET A 166 -18.63 -12.64 14.18
CA MET A 166 -17.73 -13.24 13.19
C MET A 166 -16.49 -13.88 13.82
N PHE A 167 -15.99 -13.30 14.92
CA PHE A 167 -14.84 -13.85 15.63
C PHE A 167 -15.19 -15.10 16.44
N MET A 168 -16.47 -15.35 16.73
CA MET A 168 -16.93 -16.54 17.43
C MET A 168 -17.05 -17.77 16.52
N ASN A 169 -17.04 -17.58 15.19
CA ASN A 169 -17.20 -18.68 14.24
C ASN A 169 -15.97 -19.60 14.18
N ARG A 170 -16.20 -20.90 14.00
CA ARG A 170 -15.13 -21.92 14.02
C ARG A 170 -15.14 -22.75 12.75
N MET A 171 -13.98 -23.27 12.36
CA MET A 171 -13.78 -23.92 11.07
C MET A 171 -14.66 -25.15 10.87
N GLU A 172 -15.10 -25.84 11.93
CA GLU A 172 -16.03 -26.96 11.82
C GLU A 172 -17.45 -26.55 11.38
N ASN A 173 -17.84 -25.29 11.61
CA ASN A 173 -19.20 -24.80 11.40
C ASN A 173 -19.34 -23.88 10.17
N VAL A 174 -18.28 -23.70 9.38
CA VAL A 174 -18.31 -22.87 8.17
C VAL A 174 -18.90 -23.63 6.98
N SER A 175 -19.52 -22.89 6.07
CA SER A 175 -20.12 -23.45 4.87
C SER A 175 -19.08 -23.97 3.86
N PRO A 176 -19.50 -24.84 2.91
CA PRO A 176 -18.69 -25.17 1.74
C PRO A 176 -18.31 -23.95 0.89
N ALA A 177 -19.19 -22.93 0.80
CA ALA A 177 -18.94 -21.73 0.03
C ALA A 177 -17.79 -20.91 0.61
N PHE A 178 -17.69 -20.80 1.95
CA PHE A 178 -16.57 -20.15 2.60
C PHE A 178 -15.25 -20.91 2.37
N ARG A 179 -15.26 -22.25 2.46
CA ARG A 179 -14.06 -23.07 2.16
C ARG A 179 -13.60 -22.90 0.71
N GLN A 180 -14.55 -22.84 -0.23
CA GLN A 180 -14.26 -22.57 -1.63
C GLN A 180 -13.66 -21.15 -1.81
N PHE A 181 -14.18 -20.17 -1.08
CA PHE A 181 -13.61 -18.81 -1.09
C PHE A 181 -12.18 -18.78 -0.53
N LEU A 182 -11.88 -19.52 0.53
CA LEU A 182 -10.49 -19.63 1.02
C LEU A 182 -9.55 -20.22 -0.05
N THR A 183 -10.02 -21.21 -0.81
CA THR A 183 -9.27 -21.79 -1.94
C THR A 183 -9.09 -20.79 -3.08
N PHE A 184 -10.09 -19.92 -3.33
CA PHE A 184 -9.99 -18.83 -4.28
C PHE A 184 -8.93 -17.78 -3.85
N LEU A 185 -8.80 -17.50 -2.55
CA LEU A 185 -7.77 -16.57 -2.04
C LEU A 185 -6.35 -17.12 -2.22
N GLY A 186 -6.13 -18.38 -1.88
CA GLY A 186 -4.80 -18.97 -1.94
C GLY A 186 -4.75 -20.42 -1.46
N GLU A 187 -3.53 -20.89 -1.26
CA GLU A 187 -3.24 -22.23 -0.77
C GLU A 187 -3.36 -22.29 0.76
N THR A 188 -3.90 -23.39 1.29
CA THR A 188 -3.85 -23.66 2.73
C THR A 188 -2.49 -24.27 3.06
N ILE A 189 -1.72 -23.59 3.89
CA ILE A 189 -0.36 -23.97 4.27
C ILE A 189 -0.29 -24.40 5.74
N GLU A 190 0.65 -25.27 6.08
CA GLU A 190 1.02 -25.55 7.48
C GLU A 190 1.95 -24.44 7.99
N LEU A 191 1.67 -23.93 9.20
CA LEU A 191 2.46 -22.86 9.82
C LEU A 191 3.76 -23.37 10.44
N ARG A 192 3.78 -24.60 10.94
CA ARG A 192 4.96 -25.19 11.57
C ARG A 192 6.11 -25.26 10.57
N GLY A 193 7.19 -24.53 10.86
CA GLY A 193 8.38 -24.50 10.00
C GLY A 193 8.22 -23.69 8.71
N TRP A 194 7.12 -22.94 8.54
CA TRP A 194 6.89 -22.10 7.37
C TRP A 194 8.05 -21.13 7.11
N LYS A 195 8.48 -21.03 5.84
CA LYS A 195 9.65 -20.24 5.42
C LYS A 195 9.31 -18.97 4.66
N GLY A 196 8.07 -18.82 4.20
CA GLY A 196 7.60 -17.61 3.53
C GLY A 196 7.26 -16.49 4.52
N TYR A 197 6.69 -15.41 4.00
CA TYR A 197 6.15 -14.33 4.82
C TYR A 197 5.11 -14.87 5.81
N ARG A 198 5.32 -14.65 7.12
CA ARG A 198 4.48 -15.18 8.19
C ARG A 198 3.48 -14.19 8.79
N ALA A 199 3.56 -12.91 8.44
CA ALA A 199 2.68 -11.83 8.95
C ALA A 199 2.49 -11.75 10.48
N GLY A 200 3.41 -12.28 11.28
CA GLY A 200 3.31 -12.32 12.74
C GLY A 200 2.65 -13.58 13.29
N LEU A 201 2.25 -14.54 12.45
CA LEU A 201 1.84 -15.87 12.87
C LEU A 201 3.03 -16.66 13.45
N ASP A 202 2.71 -17.57 14.37
CA ASP A 202 3.62 -18.50 15.01
C ASP A 202 3.99 -19.63 14.05
N VAL A 203 5.29 -19.74 13.76
CA VAL A 203 5.88 -20.78 12.91
C VAL A 203 6.80 -21.73 13.68
N SER A 204 6.93 -21.52 15.00
CA SER A 204 7.85 -22.28 15.86
C SER A 204 7.37 -23.71 16.14
N GLY A 205 6.08 -23.97 15.96
CA GLY A 205 5.44 -25.25 16.26
C GLY A 205 4.70 -25.28 17.60
N THR A 206 4.61 -24.15 18.32
CA THR A 206 3.76 -24.05 19.53
C THR A 206 2.27 -23.89 19.21
N ASN A 207 1.91 -23.67 17.94
CA ASN A 207 0.54 -23.50 17.45
C ASN A 207 -0.23 -22.35 18.13
N ASN A 208 0.48 -21.33 18.63
CA ASN A 208 -0.12 -20.20 19.35
C ASN A 208 -1.04 -19.36 18.46
N THR A 209 -0.91 -19.47 17.14
CA THR A 209 -1.75 -18.78 16.16
C THR A 209 -2.41 -19.76 15.20
N GLY A 210 -2.68 -20.98 15.65
CA GLY A 210 -3.24 -22.05 14.83
C GLY A 210 -2.17 -22.91 14.17
N THR A 211 -2.62 -23.95 13.44
CA THR A 211 -1.73 -24.90 12.75
C THR A 211 -1.59 -24.60 11.26
N HIS A 212 -2.59 -23.95 10.67
CA HIS A 212 -2.68 -23.67 9.25
C HIS A 212 -3.13 -22.23 9.00
N SER A 213 -2.83 -21.73 7.81
CA SER A 213 -3.33 -20.46 7.32
C SER A 213 -3.53 -20.51 5.81
N VAL A 214 -4.07 -19.45 5.21
CA VAL A 214 -4.15 -19.28 3.76
C VAL A 214 -3.05 -18.32 3.31
N TYR A 215 -2.36 -18.67 2.23
CA TYR A 215 -1.24 -17.91 1.69
C TYR A 215 -1.24 -17.92 0.15
N THR A 216 -0.73 -16.86 -0.46
CA THR A 216 -0.41 -16.88 -1.89
C THR A 216 0.82 -16.05 -2.22
N LYS A 217 1.53 -16.45 -3.27
CA LYS A 217 2.38 -15.56 -4.06
C LYS A 217 1.56 -15.01 -5.22
N TRP A 218 1.56 -13.70 -5.41
CA TRP A 218 0.78 -13.04 -6.44
C TRP A 218 1.58 -11.87 -7.02
N GLN A 219 1.90 -11.92 -8.31
CA GLN A 219 2.64 -10.86 -9.01
C GLN A 219 3.96 -10.46 -8.32
N GLY A 220 4.66 -11.43 -7.73
CA GLY A 220 5.90 -11.20 -6.97
C GLY A 220 5.70 -10.72 -5.53
N TYR A 221 4.46 -10.50 -5.09
CA TYR A 221 4.11 -10.19 -3.70
C TYR A 221 3.76 -11.45 -2.93
N GLU A 222 4.07 -11.47 -1.64
CA GLU A 222 3.59 -12.49 -0.71
C GLU A 222 2.36 -11.97 0.05
N VAL A 223 1.28 -12.74 0.10
CA VAL A 223 0.06 -12.37 0.84
C VAL A 223 -0.25 -13.46 1.84
N MET A 224 -0.28 -13.10 3.12
CA MET A 224 -0.71 -13.97 4.21
C MET A 224 -2.12 -13.55 4.67
N PHE A 225 -3.02 -14.50 4.82
CA PHE A 225 -4.38 -14.23 5.29
C PHE A 225 -4.53 -14.63 6.75
N HIS A 226 -4.94 -13.71 7.62
CA HIS A 226 -5.34 -14.03 8.99
C HIS A 226 -6.80 -14.49 8.99
N VAL A 227 -7.02 -15.80 8.81
CA VAL A 227 -8.37 -16.37 8.73
C VAL A 227 -8.92 -16.63 10.14
N SER A 228 -9.99 -15.93 10.52
CA SER A 228 -10.54 -15.96 11.89
C SER A 228 -10.83 -17.37 12.39
N THR A 229 -11.33 -18.24 11.51
CA THR A 229 -11.71 -19.61 11.84
C THR A 229 -10.52 -20.57 11.95
N LEU A 230 -9.34 -20.21 11.41
CA LEU A 230 -8.09 -20.96 11.54
C LEU A 230 -7.22 -20.48 12.71
N LEU A 231 -7.48 -19.28 13.23
CA LEU A 231 -6.88 -18.79 14.47
C LEU A 231 -7.49 -19.51 15.69
N PRO A 232 -6.75 -19.65 16.81
CA PRO A 232 -7.23 -20.34 18.00
C PRO A 232 -8.54 -19.75 18.52
N PHE A 233 -9.45 -20.63 18.96
CA PHE A 233 -10.70 -20.24 19.61
C PHE A 233 -10.55 -20.43 21.12
N ASN A 234 -10.92 -19.42 21.90
CA ASN A 234 -10.97 -19.53 23.35
C ASN A 234 -12.40 -19.38 23.88
N PRO A 235 -13.11 -20.46 24.27
CA PRO A 235 -14.49 -20.37 24.75
C PRO A 235 -14.69 -19.44 25.97
N ALA A 236 -13.65 -19.22 26.78
CA ALA A 236 -13.72 -18.35 27.95
C ALA A 236 -13.59 -16.86 27.60
N ASP A 237 -13.08 -16.55 26.39
CA ASP A 237 -12.89 -15.18 25.91
C ASP A 237 -14.00 -14.80 24.93
N ARG A 238 -15.04 -14.14 25.43
CA ARG A 238 -16.18 -13.71 24.60
C ARG A 238 -15.78 -12.76 23.46
N GLN A 239 -14.72 -11.98 23.64
CA GLN A 239 -14.26 -11.01 22.65
C GLN A 239 -13.25 -11.61 21.64
N GLN A 240 -12.78 -12.83 21.88
CA GLN A 240 -11.76 -13.51 21.08
C GLN A 240 -10.58 -12.59 20.77
N LEU A 241 -9.99 -12.00 21.81
CA LEU A 241 -8.98 -10.96 21.74
C LEU A 241 -7.78 -11.37 20.90
N GLU A 242 -7.34 -12.63 20.93
CA GLU A 242 -6.24 -13.07 20.07
C GLU A 242 -6.60 -13.05 18.57
N ARG A 243 -7.82 -13.47 18.20
CA ARG A 243 -8.30 -13.36 16.82
C ARG A 243 -8.37 -11.91 16.38
N LYS A 244 -8.95 -11.07 17.25
CA LYS A 244 -9.07 -9.63 17.04
C LYS A 244 -7.72 -8.93 17.02
N ARG A 245 -6.72 -9.41 17.75
CA ARG A 245 -5.36 -8.88 17.77
C ARG A 245 -4.67 -9.07 16.42
N HIS A 246 -4.90 -10.18 15.73
CA HIS A 246 -4.35 -10.38 14.38
C HIS A 246 -5.15 -9.58 13.36
N ILE A 247 -6.45 -9.87 13.22
CA ILE A 247 -7.31 -9.32 12.16
C ILE A 247 -7.58 -7.83 12.36
N GLY A 248 -7.79 -7.41 13.61
CA GLY A 248 -7.96 -6.00 13.96
C GLY A 248 -6.67 -5.20 13.75
N ASN A 249 -5.50 -5.81 13.63
CA ASN A 249 -4.25 -5.11 13.27
C ASN A 249 -3.91 -5.22 11.77
N ASP A 250 -4.83 -5.71 10.95
CA ASP A 250 -4.68 -5.67 9.49
C ASP A 250 -5.32 -4.41 8.93
N ILE A 251 -4.75 -3.87 7.87
CA ILE A 251 -5.32 -2.65 7.24
C ILE A 251 -6.58 -3.00 6.45
N VAL A 252 -6.59 -4.17 5.83
CA VAL A 252 -7.72 -4.69 5.06
C VAL A 252 -8.34 -5.88 5.78
N MET A 253 -9.65 -5.82 5.99
CA MET A 253 -10.46 -6.93 6.50
C MET A 253 -11.45 -7.38 5.42
N ILE A 254 -11.37 -8.65 5.05
CA ILE A 254 -12.29 -9.31 4.14
C ILE A 254 -13.38 -9.96 4.99
N VAL A 255 -14.64 -9.65 4.72
CA VAL A 255 -15.81 -10.23 5.37
C VAL A 255 -16.53 -11.09 4.35
N PHE A 256 -16.44 -12.41 4.47
CA PHE A 256 -17.26 -13.32 3.68
C PHE A 256 -18.64 -13.46 4.35
N SER A 257 -19.68 -12.93 3.71
CA SER A 257 -21.02 -12.86 4.28
C SER A 257 -22.00 -13.80 3.60
N GLU A 258 -22.51 -14.76 4.37
CA GLU A 258 -23.69 -15.56 4.03
C GLU A 258 -24.92 -15.14 4.84
N SER A 259 -24.83 -13.98 5.51
CA SER A 259 -25.98 -13.41 6.20
C SER A 259 -26.94 -12.73 5.24
N ASP A 260 -28.22 -12.83 5.56
CA ASP A 260 -29.28 -12.03 4.95
C ASP A 260 -29.48 -10.69 5.66
N LEU A 261 -28.86 -10.51 6.83
CA LEU A 261 -28.80 -9.23 7.52
C LEU A 261 -27.64 -8.40 6.93
N PRO A 262 -27.84 -7.08 6.71
CA PRO A 262 -26.73 -6.21 6.34
C PRO A 262 -25.65 -6.19 7.41
N PHE A 263 -24.38 -6.32 7.01
CA PHE A 263 -23.27 -6.24 7.94
C PHE A 263 -23.17 -4.82 8.52
N ASN A 264 -23.25 -4.69 9.84
CA ASN A 264 -23.21 -3.40 10.52
C ASN A 264 -21.77 -2.92 10.69
N LEU A 265 -21.33 -2.03 9.80
CA LEU A 265 -19.99 -1.45 9.80
C LEU A 265 -19.71 -0.56 11.03
N SER A 266 -20.72 -0.14 11.78
CA SER A 266 -20.50 0.59 13.04
C SER A 266 -19.97 -0.30 14.16
N THR A 267 -20.02 -1.63 13.98
CA THR A 267 -19.50 -2.61 14.94
C THR A 267 -18.01 -2.89 14.74
N VAL A 268 -17.41 -2.44 13.63
CA VAL A 268 -15.97 -2.58 13.39
C VAL A 268 -15.23 -1.54 14.24
N THR A 269 -14.58 -2.00 15.30
CA THR A 269 -14.01 -1.11 16.34
C THR A 269 -12.52 -0.85 16.17
N SER A 270 -11.83 -1.59 15.29
CA SER A 270 -10.39 -1.40 15.10
C SER A 270 -10.04 -0.03 14.51
N HIS A 271 -9.01 0.59 15.07
CA HIS A 271 -8.37 1.78 14.51
C HIS A 271 -7.45 1.47 13.32
N GLN A 272 -7.00 0.23 13.14
CA GLN A 272 -6.07 -0.14 12.06
C GLN A 272 -6.80 -0.60 10.80
N ASN A 273 -7.98 -1.20 10.92
CA ASN A 273 -8.79 -1.51 9.73
C ASN A 273 -9.18 -0.20 9.01
N HIS A 274 -8.79 -0.07 7.76
CA HIS A 274 -9.11 1.08 6.90
C HIS A 274 -9.85 0.67 5.63
N ILE A 275 -9.83 -0.60 5.26
CA ILE A 275 -10.58 -1.13 4.12
C ILE A 275 -11.37 -2.34 4.59
N ILE A 276 -12.70 -2.32 4.42
CA ILE A 276 -13.54 -3.49 4.64
C ILE A 276 -14.05 -3.99 3.29
N ALA A 277 -13.69 -5.21 2.90
CA ALA A 277 -14.14 -5.83 1.67
C ALA A 277 -15.19 -6.90 2.00
N VAL A 278 -16.47 -6.58 1.79
CA VAL A 278 -17.58 -7.51 2.04
C VAL A 278 -17.85 -8.31 0.77
N VAL A 279 -17.71 -9.63 0.86
CA VAL A 279 -17.88 -10.59 -0.23
C VAL A 279 -19.08 -11.47 0.07
N LYS A 280 -20.09 -11.50 -0.80
CA LYS A 280 -21.25 -12.39 -0.68
C LYS A 280 -21.26 -13.39 -1.84
N PRO A 281 -21.47 -14.70 -1.61
CA PRO A 281 -21.69 -15.64 -2.72
C PRO A 281 -22.96 -15.24 -3.49
N GLU A 282 -22.86 -15.12 -4.82
CA GLU A 282 -23.97 -14.76 -5.69
C GLU A 282 -23.88 -15.55 -7.01
N GLY A 283 -24.83 -16.46 -7.23
CA GLY A 283 -24.79 -17.42 -8.35
C GLY A 283 -23.52 -18.28 -8.31
N GLU A 284 -22.84 -18.38 -9.46
CA GLU A 284 -21.57 -19.12 -9.59
C GLU A 284 -20.34 -18.30 -9.14
N GLY A 285 -20.53 -17.07 -8.68
CA GLY A 285 -19.44 -16.14 -8.35
C GLY A 285 -19.64 -15.46 -6.99
N TYR A 286 -19.13 -14.24 -6.92
CA TYR A 286 -19.18 -13.40 -5.74
C TYR A 286 -19.61 -11.99 -6.09
N LYS A 287 -20.32 -11.37 -5.15
CA LYS A 287 -20.59 -9.94 -5.14
C LYS A 287 -19.66 -9.26 -4.16
N LEU A 288 -19.11 -8.11 -4.53
CA LEU A 288 -18.20 -7.34 -3.70
C LEU A 288 -18.71 -5.93 -3.40
N THR A 289 -18.59 -5.54 -2.14
CA THR A 289 -18.71 -4.16 -1.69
C THR A 289 -17.44 -3.80 -0.93
N VAL A 290 -16.76 -2.73 -1.34
CA VAL A 290 -15.56 -2.24 -0.66
C VAL A 290 -15.90 -0.96 0.08
N CYS A 291 -15.63 -0.93 1.38
CA CYS A 291 -15.93 0.19 2.27
C CYS A 291 -14.62 0.73 2.87
N PRO A 292 -13.95 1.70 2.24
CA PRO A 292 -12.85 2.42 2.86
C PRO A 292 -13.32 3.29 4.02
N LYS A 293 -12.42 3.51 4.97
CA LYS A 293 -12.55 4.47 6.07
C LYS A 293 -12.40 5.90 5.56
N ASN A 294 -13.05 6.85 6.22
CA ASN A 294 -12.90 8.28 5.93
C ASN A 294 -11.41 8.68 5.91
N GLY A 295 -11.02 9.49 4.91
CA GLY A 295 -9.64 9.95 4.72
C GLY A 295 -8.77 9.05 3.85
N VAL A 296 -9.23 7.84 3.50
CA VAL A 296 -8.58 7.02 2.46
C VAL A 296 -8.92 7.60 1.09
N PRO A 297 -7.94 7.96 0.25
CA PRO A 297 -8.19 8.49 -1.09
C PRO A 297 -8.72 7.41 -2.05
N PRO A 298 -9.33 7.78 -3.19
CA PRO A 298 -9.75 6.83 -4.22
C PRO A 298 -8.60 5.96 -4.75
N PHE A 299 -8.92 4.72 -5.15
CA PHE A 299 -7.94 3.76 -5.67
C PHE A 299 -8.53 2.80 -6.71
N THR A 300 -7.68 2.40 -7.65
CA THR A 300 -7.98 1.52 -8.78
C THR A 300 -7.75 0.04 -8.42
N PRO A 301 -8.26 -0.92 -9.21
CA PRO A 301 -9.23 -0.74 -10.30
C PRO A 301 -10.58 -0.23 -9.78
N GLU A 302 -11.34 0.45 -10.63
CA GLU A 302 -12.72 0.84 -10.30
C GLU A 302 -13.61 -0.40 -10.14
N LEU A 303 -14.67 -0.31 -9.34
CA LEU A 303 -15.61 -1.41 -9.15
C LEU A 303 -16.66 -1.37 -10.29
N PRO A 304 -16.90 -2.47 -11.03
CA PRO A 304 -17.96 -2.51 -12.04
C PRO A 304 -19.36 -2.42 -11.42
N GLU A 305 -20.37 -2.08 -12.23
CA GLU A 305 -21.78 -2.05 -11.81
C GLU A 305 -22.60 -3.12 -12.58
N PRO A 306 -23.17 -4.13 -11.89
CA PRO A 306 -22.92 -4.52 -10.50
C PRO A 306 -21.50 -5.09 -10.31
N CYS A 307 -20.95 -4.99 -9.09
CA CYS A 307 -19.62 -5.52 -8.78
C CYS A 307 -19.68 -7.03 -8.50
N GLN A 308 -19.82 -7.82 -9.55
CA GLN A 308 -19.88 -9.29 -9.52
C GLN A 308 -18.69 -9.91 -10.27
N PHE A 309 -18.09 -10.95 -9.70
CA PHE A 309 -16.92 -11.62 -10.26
C PHE A 309 -16.99 -13.13 -10.14
N SER A 310 -16.39 -13.83 -11.09
CA SER A 310 -16.33 -15.29 -11.18
C SER A 310 -15.25 -15.87 -10.24
N LYS A 311 -15.13 -17.19 -10.20
CA LYS A 311 -14.12 -17.90 -9.40
C LYS A 311 -12.83 -18.19 -10.18
N ASP A 312 -12.61 -17.51 -11.31
CA ASP A 312 -11.44 -17.73 -12.17
C ASP A 312 -10.23 -16.87 -11.78
N ALA A 313 -9.10 -17.11 -12.46
CA ALA A 313 -7.85 -16.41 -12.19
C ALA A 313 -7.92 -14.90 -12.47
N VAL A 314 -8.72 -14.47 -13.45
CA VAL A 314 -8.87 -13.05 -13.80
C VAL A 314 -9.59 -12.30 -12.68
N SER A 315 -10.69 -12.87 -12.18
CA SER A 315 -11.44 -12.34 -11.06
C SER A 315 -10.62 -12.34 -9.76
N ARG A 316 -9.81 -13.39 -9.55
CA ARG A 316 -8.86 -13.46 -8.43
C ARG A 316 -7.81 -12.36 -8.48
N ASP A 317 -7.24 -12.13 -9.66
CA ASP A 317 -6.27 -11.07 -9.88
C ASP A 317 -6.86 -9.68 -9.63
N PHE A 318 -8.07 -9.41 -10.15
CA PHE A 318 -8.80 -8.18 -9.85
C PHE A 318 -9.02 -8.00 -8.34
N PHE A 319 -9.46 -9.05 -7.66
CA PHE A 319 -9.74 -9.01 -6.22
C PHE A 319 -8.48 -8.68 -5.41
N LEU A 320 -7.39 -9.42 -5.60
CA LEU A 320 -6.12 -9.17 -4.90
C LEU A 320 -5.56 -7.78 -5.21
N HIS A 321 -5.66 -7.34 -6.46
CA HIS A 321 -5.25 -5.99 -6.86
C HIS A 321 -6.06 -4.91 -6.14
N LYS A 322 -7.38 -5.07 -6.03
CA LYS A 322 -8.24 -4.13 -5.33
C LYS A 322 -7.88 -4.03 -3.85
N LEU A 323 -7.57 -5.16 -3.18
CA LEU A 323 -7.16 -5.16 -1.77
C LEU A 323 -5.80 -4.48 -1.57
N VAL A 324 -4.80 -4.84 -2.37
CA VAL A 324 -3.45 -4.27 -2.30
C VAL A 324 -3.48 -2.76 -2.54
N ASN A 325 -4.22 -2.29 -3.54
CA ASN A 325 -4.35 -0.86 -3.79
C ASN A 325 -5.17 -0.14 -2.71
N GLY A 326 -6.15 -0.82 -2.11
CA GLY A 326 -6.85 -0.32 -0.93
C GLY A 326 -5.91 -0.09 0.25
N GLU A 327 -5.04 -1.06 0.55
CA GLU A 327 -4.02 -0.90 1.60
C GLU A 327 -3.05 0.24 1.28
N ARG A 328 -2.56 0.32 0.04
CA ARG A 328 -1.67 1.40 -0.40
C ARG A 328 -2.32 2.78 -0.31
N ALA A 329 -3.61 2.88 -0.61
CA ALA A 329 -4.36 4.11 -0.44
C ALA A 329 -4.48 4.47 1.05
N ALA A 330 -4.70 3.48 1.92
CA ALA A 330 -4.80 3.70 3.36
C ALA A 330 -3.50 4.29 3.96
N TYR A 331 -2.32 4.03 3.40
CA TYR A 331 -1.07 4.68 3.84
C TYR A 331 -1.11 6.21 3.73
N LYS A 332 -1.94 6.76 2.85
CA LYS A 332 -2.14 8.21 2.67
C LYS A 332 -3.18 8.78 3.63
N ALA A 333 -3.87 7.94 4.40
CA ALA A 333 -4.82 8.40 5.40
C ALA A 333 -4.09 9.11 6.57
N PRO A 334 -4.73 10.09 7.23
CA PRO A 334 -4.10 10.87 8.32
C PRO A 334 -3.54 10.03 9.48
N SER A 335 -4.10 8.84 9.71
CA SER A 335 -3.69 7.87 10.74
C SER A 335 -2.35 7.16 10.42
N PHE A 336 -1.98 7.04 9.14
CA PHE A 336 -0.80 6.30 8.68
C PHE A 336 0.27 7.16 8.03
N ALA A 337 -0.12 8.23 7.34
CA ALA A 337 0.82 9.10 6.63
C ALA A 337 1.98 9.60 7.52
N PRO A 338 1.77 10.00 8.80
CA PRO A 338 2.87 10.40 9.68
C PRO A 338 3.87 9.26 9.97
N LYS A 339 3.41 8.01 10.08
CA LYS A 339 4.26 6.85 10.36
C LYS A 339 5.17 6.55 9.17
N ILE A 340 4.60 6.54 7.96
CA ILE A 340 5.36 6.35 6.71
C ILE A 340 6.37 7.49 6.52
N SER A 341 5.93 8.73 6.77
CA SER A 341 6.81 9.90 6.68
C SER A 341 7.98 9.84 7.66
N ARG A 342 7.75 9.38 8.90
CA ARG A 342 8.81 9.19 9.89
C ARG A 342 9.85 8.17 9.44
N THR A 343 9.45 7.01 8.94
CA THR A 343 10.39 5.99 8.41
C THR A 343 11.23 6.57 7.28
N ARG A 344 10.59 7.26 6.33
CA ARG A 344 11.29 7.89 5.21
C ARG A 344 12.25 9.00 5.68
N SER A 345 11.86 9.77 6.69
CA SER A 345 12.71 10.78 7.31
C SER A 345 13.96 10.18 7.94
N VAL A 346 13.85 9.04 8.65
CA VAL A 346 15.01 8.35 9.24
C VAL A 346 15.96 7.87 8.14
N LEU A 347 15.42 7.21 7.11
CA LEU A 347 16.22 6.71 5.99
C LEU A 347 16.95 7.83 5.24
N LEU A 348 16.26 8.93 4.93
CA LEU A 348 16.88 10.10 4.28
C LEU A 348 17.93 10.76 5.17
N TYR A 349 17.68 10.86 6.47
CA TYR A 349 18.64 11.39 7.44
C TYR A 349 19.92 10.55 7.44
N GLU A 350 19.81 9.22 7.52
CA GLU A 350 20.97 8.31 7.50
C GLU A 350 21.84 8.51 6.24
N VAL A 351 21.21 8.59 5.06
CA VAL A 351 21.92 8.85 3.81
C VAL A 351 22.59 10.22 3.84
N ALA A 352 21.84 11.28 4.19
CA ALA A 352 22.38 12.63 4.22
C ALA A 352 23.53 12.77 5.23
N SER A 353 23.42 12.17 6.42
CA SER A 353 24.44 12.20 7.47
C SER A 353 25.68 11.41 7.08
N LYS A 354 25.55 10.36 6.28
CA LYS A 354 26.69 9.57 5.79
C LYS A 354 27.54 10.35 4.80
N PHE A 355 26.91 11.08 3.88
CA PHE A 355 27.56 11.70 2.72
C PHE A 355 27.83 13.21 2.83
N LEU A 356 27.44 13.84 3.94
CA LEU A 356 27.73 15.25 4.25
C LEU A 356 28.82 15.45 5.31
N LYS A 357 29.50 14.37 5.72
CA LYS A 357 30.62 14.41 6.67
C LYS A 357 31.87 15.01 6.06
#